data_AF-X1DZF4-F1
#
_entry.id   AF-X1DZF4-F1
#
_cell.length_a   1.000
_cell.length_b   1.000
_cell.length_c   1.000
_cell.angle_alpha   90.00
_cell.angle_beta   90.00
_cell.angle_gamma   90.00
#
_symmetry.space_group_name_H-M   'P 1'
#
loop_
_entity.id
_entity.type
_entity.pdbx_description
1 polymer ?
#
loop_
_entity_poly.entity_id
_entity_poly.type
_entity_poly.pdbx_seq_one_letter_code
_entity_poly.pdbx_strand_id
1 'polypeptide(L)'
;SEPTWEKMKKLAGSGYRDVTRLASGSPEVNAQICLTNQQAILHWLDKFIDELQRYRHLVNLGDEKLKETLAEANRLRQEWLNKTK
;
A
#
# COMPACT_ATOMS: atom_id res chain seq x y z
N SER A 1 14.27 19.37 -2.70
CA SER A 1 13.31 18.47 -2.04
C SER A 1 14.10 17.51 -1.17
N GLU A 2 13.90 17.53 0.15
CA GLU A 2 14.62 16.62 1.03
C GLU A 2 14.23 15.17 0.73
N PRO A 3 15.19 14.21 0.73
CA PRO A 3 14.89 12.82 0.45
C PRO A 3 13.99 12.26 1.56
N THR A 4 12.73 12.06 1.22
CA THR A 4 11.64 11.55 2.07
C THR A 4 11.92 10.16 2.62
N TRP A 5 12.80 9.39 1.96
CA TRP A 5 13.10 7.99 2.29
C TRP A 5 13.57 7.77 3.73
N GLU A 6 14.53 8.58 4.23
CA GLU A 6 15.03 8.42 5.61
C GLU A 6 14.00 8.85 6.67
N LYS A 7 13.16 9.85 6.35
CA LYS A 7 12.07 10.26 7.22
C LYS A 7 10.96 9.21 7.26
N MET A 8 10.58 8.66 6.12
CA MET A 8 9.55 7.63 6.02
C MET A 8 10.00 6.29 6.63
N LYS A 9 11.27 5.91 6.50
CA LYS A 9 11.84 4.74 7.18
C LYS A 9 11.72 4.84 8.70
N LYS A 10 11.94 6.03 9.27
CA LYS A 10 11.76 6.26 10.72
C LYS A 10 10.28 6.18 11.16
N LEU A 11 9.35 6.61 10.31
CA LEU A 11 7.92 6.65 10.62
C LEU A 11 7.20 5.30 10.44
N ALA A 12 7.54 4.56 9.38
CA ALA A 12 6.86 3.32 8.99
C ALA A 12 7.66 2.04 9.31
N GLY A 13 8.85 2.17 9.90
CA GLY A 13 9.66 1.05 10.39
C GLY A 13 10.05 0.06 9.29
N SER A 14 10.16 -1.23 9.65
CA SER A 14 10.53 -2.30 8.72
C SER A 14 9.53 -2.45 7.56
N GLY A 15 8.25 -2.16 7.79
CA GLY A 15 7.21 -2.26 6.76
C GLY A 15 7.45 -1.34 5.56
N TYR A 16 8.09 -0.19 5.76
CA TYR A 16 8.45 0.73 4.67
C TYR A 16 9.44 0.11 3.68
N ARG A 17 10.42 -0.64 4.19
CA ARG A 17 11.43 -1.31 3.36
C ARG A 17 10.78 -2.36 2.46
N ASP A 18 9.82 -3.11 2.99
CA ASP A 18 9.18 -4.21 2.28
C ASP A 18 8.28 -3.69 1.15
N VAL A 19 7.53 -2.61 1.39
CA VAL A 19 6.64 -2.01 0.38
C VAL A 19 7.40 -1.32 -0.75
N THR A 20 8.63 -0.84 -0.50
CA THR A 20 9.42 -0.11 -1.52
C THR A 20 10.51 -0.95 -2.18
N ARG A 21 10.56 -2.25 -1.89
CA ARG A 21 11.53 -3.18 -2.49
C ARG A 21 11.49 -3.20 -4.02
N LEU A 22 10.33 -2.96 -4.64
CA LEU A 22 10.18 -2.90 -6.09
C LEU A 22 10.98 -1.74 -6.72
N ALA A 23 11.18 -0.64 -5.99
CA ALA A 23 11.96 0.51 -6.45
C ALA A 23 13.48 0.23 -6.46
N SER A 24 13.94 -0.87 -5.88
CA SER A 24 15.36 -1.28 -5.92
C SER A 24 15.74 -2.06 -7.19
N GLY A 25 14.78 -2.36 -8.08
CA GLY A 25 15.04 -3.03 -9.36
C GLY A 25 15.61 -2.11 -10.44
N SER A 26 15.99 -2.68 -11.60
CA SER A 26 16.41 -1.90 -12.77
C SER A 26 15.26 -0.99 -13.24
N PRO A 27 15.51 0.33 -13.42
CA PRO A 27 14.51 1.26 -13.95
C PRO A 27 13.96 0.81 -15.31
N GLU A 28 14.81 0.30 -16.19
CA GLU A 28 14.46 -0.14 -17.55
C GLU A 28 13.49 -1.33 -17.52
N VAL A 29 13.80 -2.34 -16.69
CA VAL A 29 12.95 -3.51 -16.53
C VAL A 29 11.61 -3.13 -15.89
N ASN A 30 11.64 -2.29 -14.86
CA ASN A 30 10.44 -1.82 -14.18
C ASN A 30 9.53 -1.02 -15.13
N ALA A 31 10.10 -0.13 -15.94
CA ALA A 31 9.35 0.62 -16.95
C ALA A 31 8.70 -0.32 -17.98
N GLN A 32 9.43 -1.32 -18.46
CA GLN A 32 8.88 -2.29 -19.41
C GLN A 32 7.70 -3.07 -18.83
N ILE A 33 7.79 -3.52 -17.57
CA ILE A 33 6.68 -4.19 -16.88
C ILE A 33 5.45 -3.27 -16.80
N CYS A 34 5.67 -2.01 -16.41
CA CYS A 34 4.59 -1.01 -16.33
C CYS A 34 3.92 -0.76 -17.67
N LEU A 35 4.68 -0.63 -18.75
CA LEU A 35 4.14 -0.37 -20.08
C LEU A 35 3.41 -1.60 -20.64
N THR A 36 3.93 -2.81 -20.40
CA THR A 36 3.33 -4.05 -20.89
C THR A 36 2.00 -4.36 -20.19
N ASN A 37 1.87 -4.01 -18.90
CA ASN A 37 0.68 -4.28 -18.09
C ASN A 37 -0.06 -3.00 -17.67
N GLN A 38 0.02 -1.96 -18.50
CA GLN A 38 -0.40 -0.60 -18.14
C GLN A 38 -1.85 -0.54 -17.64
N GLN A 39 -2.79 -1.15 -18.37
CA GLN A 39 -4.22 -1.06 -18.01
C GLN A 39 -4.52 -1.69 -16.64
N ALA A 40 -3.97 -2.88 -16.37
CA ALA A 40 -4.19 -3.55 -15.09
C ALA A 40 -3.52 -2.78 -13.95
N ILE A 41 -2.32 -2.23 -14.19
CA ILE A 41 -1.62 -1.42 -13.18
C ILE A 41 -2.42 -0.16 -12.87
N LEU A 42 -2.89 0.57 -13.88
CA LEU A 42 -3.73 1.76 -13.68
C LEU A 42 -5.01 1.41 -12.90
N HIS A 43 -5.70 0.32 -13.28
CA HIS A 43 -6.88 -0.15 -12.56
C HIS A 43 -6.61 -0.38 -11.06
N TRP A 44 -5.52 -1.07 -10.73
CA TRP A 44 -5.18 -1.34 -9.34
C TRP A 44 -4.66 -0.12 -8.59
N LEU A 45 -3.98 0.81 -9.28
CA LEU A 45 -3.59 2.09 -8.70
C LEU A 45 -4.82 2.92 -8.33
N ASP A 46 -5.82 3.01 -9.19
CA ASP A 46 -7.06 3.74 -8.92
C ASP A 46 -7.78 3.14 -7.69
N LYS A 47 -7.92 1.80 -7.66
CA LYS A 47 -8.50 1.11 -6.49
C LYS A 47 -7.73 1.36 -5.21
N PHE A 48 -6.41 1.40 -5.27
CA PHE A 48 -5.58 1.68 -4.11
C PHE A 48 -5.72 3.13 -3.65
N ILE A 49 -5.79 4.09 -4.57
CA ILE A 49 -6.01 5.51 -4.27
C ILE A 49 -7.37 5.72 -3.60
N ASP A 50 -8.44 5.12 -4.12
CA ASP A 50 -9.79 5.19 -3.54
C ASP A 50 -9.79 4.69 -2.09
N GLU A 51 -9.11 3.57 -1.84
CA GLU A 51 -9.01 2.99 -0.51
C GLU A 51 -8.20 3.89 0.45
N LEU A 52 -7.10 4.48 -0.02
CA LEU A 52 -6.34 5.45 0.76
C LEU A 52 -7.17 6.70 1.10
N GLN A 53 -8.00 7.18 0.18
CA GLN A 53 -8.92 8.30 0.46
C GLN A 53 -9.96 7.93 1.51
N ARG A 54 -10.49 6.71 1.46
CA ARG A 54 -11.40 6.17 2.49
C ARG A 54 -10.75 6.16 3.86
N TYR A 55 -9.53 5.64 3.99
CA TYR A 55 -8.79 5.64 5.26
C TYR A 55 -8.46 7.05 5.75
N ARG A 56 -8.07 7.95 4.85
CA ARG A 56 -7.84 9.37 5.19
C ARG A 56 -9.09 10.00 5.81
N HIS A 57 -10.26 9.74 5.24
CA HIS A 57 -11.52 10.23 5.77
C HIS A 57 -11.83 9.65 7.16
N LEU A 58 -11.70 8.33 7.33
CA LEU A 58 -11.92 7.66 8.62
C LEU A 58 -10.99 8.18 9.73
N VAL A 59 -9.70 8.39 9.41
CA VAL A 59 -8.74 8.97 10.35
C VAL A 59 -9.13 10.40 10.73
N ASN A 60 -9.60 11.20 9.76
CA ASN A 60 -10.03 12.57 10.01
C ASN A 60 -11.31 12.65 10.86
N LEU A 61 -12.22 11.68 10.74
CA LEU A 61 -13.43 11.60 11.56
C LEU A 61 -13.13 11.15 13.00
N GLY A 62 -12.12 10.29 13.19
CA GLY A 62 -11.67 9.87 14.52
C GLY A 62 -12.67 9.01 15.30
N ASP A 63 -13.59 8.33 14.61
CA ASP A 63 -14.70 7.59 15.21
C ASP A 63 -14.47 6.06 15.25
N GLU A 64 -15.45 5.33 15.80
CA GLU A 64 -15.39 3.87 15.94
C GLU A 64 -15.27 3.13 14.61
N LYS A 65 -15.72 3.75 13.51
CA LYS A 65 -15.70 3.15 12.17
C LYS A 65 -14.29 2.89 11.66
N LEU A 66 -13.31 3.68 12.11
CA LEU A 66 -11.90 3.41 11.84
C LEU A 66 -11.46 2.08 12.46
N LYS A 67 -11.84 1.82 13.71
CA LYS A 67 -11.47 0.57 14.42
C LYS A 67 -12.10 -0.64 13.74
N GLU A 68 -13.39 -0.55 13.40
CA GLU A 68 -14.11 -1.61 12.68
C GLU A 68 -13.45 -1.91 11.33
N THR A 69 -13.12 -0.85 10.58
CA THR A 69 -12.45 -0.99 9.28
C THR A 69 -11.08 -1.67 9.41
N LEU A 70 -10.29 -1.30 10.42
CA LEU A 70 -8.98 -1.90 10.65
C LEU A 70 -9.09 -3.35 11.13
N ALA A 71 -10.10 -3.67 11.95
CA ALA A 71 -10.38 -5.03 12.39
C ALA A 71 -10.75 -5.93 11.20
N GLU A 72 -11.57 -5.45 10.29
CA GLU A 72 -11.95 -6.18 9.08
C GLU A 72 -10.74 -6.42 8.16
N ALA A 73 -9.90 -5.39 7.94
CA ALA A 73 -8.68 -5.55 7.17
C ALA A 73 -7.73 -6.59 7.79
N ASN A 74 -7.64 -6.63 9.12
CA ASN A 74 -6.86 -7.65 9.83
C ASN A 74 -7.43 -9.06 9.60
N ARG A 75 -8.75 -9.23 9.73
CA ARG A 75 -9.43 -10.52 9.52
C ARG A 75 -9.17 -11.07 8.12
N LEU A 76 -9.39 -10.25 7.09
CA LEU A 76 -9.16 -10.62 5.68
C LEU A 76 -7.69 -11.03 5.45
N ARG A 77 -6.74 -10.34 6.10
CA ARG A 77 -5.32 -10.68 6.04
C ARG A 77 -5.02 -12.04 6.68
N GLN A 78 -5.61 -12.34 7.84
CA GLN A 78 -5.43 -13.63 8.50
C GLN A 78 -6.01 -14.79 7.67
N GLU A 79 -7.17 -14.57 7.06
CA GLU A 79 -7.78 -15.56 6.17
C GLU A 79 -6.91 -15.86 4.95
N TRP A 80 -6.34 -14.83 4.33
CA TRP A 80 -5.40 -15.03 3.22
C TRP A 80 -4.19 -15.86 3.67
N LEU A 81 -3.58 -15.51 4.82
CA LEU A 81 -2.42 -16.24 5.36
C LEU A 81 -2.72 -17.71 5.63
N ASN A 82 -3.91 -18.01 6.15
CA ASN A 82 -4.34 -19.38 6.44
C ASN A 82 -4.64 -20.20 5.18
N LYS A 83 -5.09 -19.55 4.09
CA LYS A 83 -5.31 -20.21 2.79
C LYS A 83 -4.00 -20.48 2.03
N THR A 84 -2.96 -19.72 2.31
CA THR A 84 -1.64 -19.85 1.67
C THR A 84 -0.67 -20.77 2.43
N LYS A 85 -1.12 -21.39 3.53
CA LYS A 85 -0.43 -22.50 4.21
C LYS A 85 -0.88 -23.83 3.61
#